data_AF-A0A960K6Q9-F1
#
_entry.id   AF-A0A960K6Q9-F1
#
_cell.length_a   1.000
_cell.length_b   1.000
_cell.length_c   1.000
_cell.angle_alpha   90.00
_cell.angle_beta   90.00
_cell.angle_gamma   90.00
#
_symmetry.space_group_name_H-M   'P 1'
#
loop_
_entity.id
_entity.type
_entity.pdbx_description
1 polymer ?
#
loop_
_entity_poly.entity_id
_entity_poly.type
_entity_poly.pdbx_seq_one_letter_code
_entity_poly.pdbx_strand_id
1 'polypeptide(L)'
;SHVFIHYSGHGGRAGTLLPGSKGRSGLDEGLVPSNISNPEAKYLRDVELAYLLHEMTEKGLRVSLVIDACHSAGTLRQGSGLVRRGGCKEDSAPRSEGGRVAEVEELERTWRRLARRSYSFLRGEKPSGWTSGMEGLVLLAACRAHESAHEKFIEGRKRGVLTYHLLSILAETGLDISWRQVFDRLVARVHRAASYQTPVLEGEAERYVLGEGFERPVAGVSVLEVEPENRRAMLRVGEVMGIGTGALFRLQPSSLAGAGT
;
A
#
# COMPACT_ATOMS: atom_id res chain seq x y z
N SER A 1 5.28 16.99 -10.83
CA SER A 1 3.81 17.05 -10.68
C SER A 1 3.30 15.92 -9.82
N HIS A 2 2.34 16.19 -8.93
CA HIS A 2 1.76 15.21 -8.00
C HIS A 2 0.36 14.79 -8.45
N VAL A 3 0.05 13.50 -8.35
CA VAL A 3 -1.28 12.96 -8.60
C VAL A 3 -1.74 12.20 -7.36
N PHE A 4 -2.89 12.59 -6.82
CA PHE A 4 -3.52 11.90 -5.70
C PHE A 4 -4.79 11.19 -6.18
N ILE A 5 -4.87 9.90 -5.95
CA ILE A 5 -6.02 9.06 -6.33
C ILE A 5 -6.55 8.43 -5.05
N HIS A 6 -7.82 8.67 -4.74
CA HIS A 6 -8.53 7.98 -3.67
C HIS A 6 -9.71 7.21 -4.25
N TYR A 7 -9.77 5.92 -3.93
CA TYR A 7 -10.90 5.06 -4.25
C TYR A 7 -11.51 4.52 -2.95
N SER A 8 -12.82 4.65 -2.81
CA SER A 8 -13.60 4.06 -1.72
C SER A 8 -14.83 3.39 -2.31
N GLY A 9 -14.89 2.06 -2.23
CA GLY A 9 -15.94 1.31 -2.91
C GLY A 9 -15.82 -0.19 -2.69
N HIS A 10 -16.43 -0.96 -3.59
CA HIS A 10 -16.36 -2.41 -3.55
C HIS A 10 -15.13 -2.89 -4.31
N GLY A 11 -14.51 -3.97 -3.83
CA GLY A 11 -13.61 -4.77 -4.66
C GLY A 11 -14.28 -6.05 -5.13
N GLY A 12 -13.84 -6.54 -6.28
CA GLY A 12 -14.33 -7.76 -6.90
C GLY A 12 -13.17 -8.62 -7.42
N ARG A 13 -13.51 -9.81 -7.91
CA ARG A 13 -12.57 -10.75 -8.52
C ARG A 13 -13.15 -11.30 -9.81
N ALA A 14 -12.31 -11.40 -10.84
CA ALA A 14 -12.62 -11.99 -12.13
C ALA A 14 -11.47 -12.91 -12.58
N GLY A 15 -11.75 -13.84 -13.51
CA GLY A 15 -10.70 -14.66 -14.12
C GLY A 15 -9.64 -13.80 -14.79
N THR A 16 -8.37 -14.16 -14.64
CA THR A 16 -7.24 -13.29 -15.04
C THR A 16 -7.16 -13.00 -16.54
N LEU A 17 -6.75 -11.78 -16.90
CA LEU A 17 -6.35 -11.44 -18.28
C LEU A 17 -4.98 -12.03 -18.66
N LEU A 18 -4.17 -12.41 -17.67
CA LEU A 18 -2.76 -12.77 -17.86
C LEU A 18 -2.50 -14.24 -17.48
N PRO A 19 -3.09 -15.23 -18.18
CA PRO A 19 -2.94 -16.64 -17.82
C PRO A 19 -1.49 -17.14 -17.90
N GLY A 20 -0.64 -16.52 -18.73
CA GLY A 20 0.78 -16.84 -18.84
C GLY A 20 1.60 -16.41 -17.61
N SER A 21 1.14 -15.41 -16.86
CA SER A 21 1.86 -14.86 -15.71
C SER A 21 1.20 -15.20 -14.36
N LYS A 22 -0.12 -15.32 -14.32
CA LYS A 22 -0.90 -15.65 -13.11
C LYS A 22 -1.47 -17.07 -13.10
N GLY A 23 -1.25 -17.85 -14.17
CA GLY A 23 -1.78 -19.21 -14.35
C GLY A 23 -3.19 -19.23 -14.94
N ARG A 24 -3.56 -20.36 -15.56
CA ARG A 24 -4.84 -20.52 -16.28
C ARG A 24 -6.08 -20.35 -15.40
N SER A 25 -5.98 -20.66 -14.11
CA SER A 25 -7.02 -20.45 -13.11
C SER A 25 -6.73 -19.24 -12.21
N GLY A 26 -5.84 -18.35 -12.64
CA GLY A 26 -5.51 -17.14 -11.91
C GLY A 26 -6.71 -16.18 -11.84
N LEU A 27 -6.73 -15.38 -10.78
CA LEU A 27 -7.74 -14.33 -10.60
C LEU A 27 -7.07 -12.95 -10.66
N ASP A 28 -7.78 -12.01 -11.24
CA ASP A 28 -7.50 -10.58 -11.10
C ASP A 28 -8.42 -10.01 -10.03
N GLU A 29 -7.84 -9.25 -9.11
CA GLU A 29 -8.61 -8.38 -8.24
C GLU A 29 -8.94 -7.08 -8.99
N GLY A 30 -10.06 -6.45 -8.67
CA GLY A 30 -10.46 -5.24 -9.38
C GLY A 30 -11.36 -4.32 -8.59
N LEU A 31 -11.24 -3.02 -8.90
CA LEU A 31 -12.15 -2.00 -8.42
C LEU A 31 -13.47 -2.12 -9.18
N VAL A 32 -14.58 -2.00 -8.45
CA VAL A 32 -15.92 -2.22 -9.01
C VAL A 32 -16.56 -0.88 -9.36
N PRO A 33 -16.86 -0.59 -10.65
CA PRO A 33 -17.63 0.59 -11.02
C PRO A 33 -19.09 0.48 -10.59
N SER A 34 -19.74 1.63 -10.45
CA SER A 34 -21.15 1.70 -10.04
C SER A 34 -22.12 1.07 -11.06
N ASN A 35 -21.74 1.05 -12.34
CA ASN A 35 -22.53 0.46 -13.42
C ASN A 35 -22.24 -1.05 -13.65
N ILE A 36 -21.59 -1.75 -12.71
CA ILE A 36 -21.21 -3.17 -12.87
C ILE A 36 -22.41 -4.11 -13.15
N SER A 37 -23.63 -3.68 -12.85
CA SER A 37 -24.86 -4.39 -13.22
C SER A 37 -25.11 -4.42 -14.74
N ASN A 38 -24.51 -3.51 -15.50
CA ASN A 38 -24.51 -3.56 -16.96
C ASN A 38 -23.53 -4.67 -17.42
N PRO A 39 -23.96 -5.65 -18.23
CA PRO A 39 -23.08 -6.71 -18.76
C PRO A 39 -21.85 -6.19 -19.52
N GLU A 40 -21.95 -5.00 -20.11
CA GLU A 40 -20.85 -4.32 -20.81
C GLU A 40 -19.87 -3.59 -19.88
N ALA A 41 -20.25 -3.37 -18.63
CA ALA A 41 -19.36 -2.76 -17.65
C ALA A 41 -18.30 -3.76 -17.16
N LYS A 42 -17.14 -3.23 -16.77
CA LYS A 42 -15.97 -4.02 -16.40
C LYS A 42 -15.37 -3.56 -15.09
N TYR A 43 -14.67 -4.47 -14.43
CA TYR A 43 -13.76 -4.12 -13.35
C TYR A 43 -12.57 -3.34 -13.90
N LEU A 44 -12.04 -2.38 -13.12
CA LEU A 44 -10.67 -1.92 -13.32
C LEU A 44 -9.75 -2.90 -12.59
N ARG A 45 -9.10 -3.79 -13.33
CA ARG A 45 -8.33 -4.91 -12.77
C ARG A 45 -6.97 -4.46 -12.25
N ASP A 46 -6.40 -5.22 -11.34
CA ASP A 46 -5.06 -5.00 -10.78
C ASP A 46 -3.96 -4.96 -11.85
N VAL A 47 -4.05 -5.81 -12.87
CA VAL A 47 -3.12 -5.82 -14.02
C VAL A 47 -3.21 -4.55 -14.86
N GLU A 48 -4.42 -4.00 -15.03
CA GLU A 48 -4.66 -2.75 -15.75
C GLU A 48 -4.25 -1.54 -14.90
N LEU A 49 -4.58 -1.56 -13.61
CA LEU A 49 -4.17 -0.53 -12.65
C LEU A 49 -2.64 -0.46 -12.54
N ALA A 50 -1.96 -1.61 -12.45
CA ALA A 50 -0.51 -1.67 -12.45
C ALA A 50 0.09 -1.06 -13.73
N TYR A 51 -0.50 -1.34 -14.90
CA TYR A 51 -0.09 -0.73 -16.16
C TYR A 51 -0.26 0.80 -16.16
N LEU A 52 -1.42 1.30 -15.76
CA LEU A 52 -1.69 2.74 -15.71
C LEU A 52 -0.74 3.46 -14.75
N LEU A 53 -0.52 2.89 -13.56
CA LEU A 53 0.39 3.47 -12.57
C LEU A 53 1.83 3.43 -13.07
N HIS A 54 2.24 2.35 -13.74
CA HIS A 54 3.55 2.27 -14.37
C HIS A 54 3.75 3.40 -15.39
N GLU A 55 2.80 3.57 -16.31
CA GLU A 55 2.81 4.63 -17.33
C GLU A 55 2.88 6.04 -16.71
N MET A 56 2.17 6.27 -15.61
CA MET A 56 2.24 7.53 -14.88
C MET A 56 3.63 7.76 -14.29
N THR A 57 4.22 6.73 -13.67
CA THR A 57 5.53 6.83 -13.04
C THR A 57 6.68 6.97 -14.05
N GLU A 58 6.62 6.29 -15.19
CA GLU A 58 7.63 6.45 -16.27
C GLU A 58 7.57 7.86 -16.89
N LYS A 59 6.42 8.55 -16.78
CA LYS A 59 6.27 9.97 -17.15
C LYS A 59 6.76 10.95 -16.07
N GLY A 60 7.37 10.45 -14.99
CA GLY A 60 7.89 11.25 -13.88
C GLY A 60 6.81 11.79 -12.95
N LEU A 61 5.60 11.23 -12.97
CA LEU A 61 4.53 11.62 -12.05
C LEU A 61 4.74 10.96 -10.69
N ARG A 62 4.57 11.75 -9.63
CA ARG A 62 4.52 11.24 -8.25
C ARG A 62 3.07 10.90 -7.92
N VAL A 63 2.75 9.62 -7.82
CA VAL A 63 1.39 9.12 -7.59
C VAL A 63 1.23 8.65 -6.16
N SER A 64 0.20 9.15 -5.48
CA SER A 64 -0.26 8.64 -4.19
C SER A 64 -1.64 8.05 -4.37
N LEU A 65 -1.74 6.72 -4.23
CA LEU A 65 -2.95 5.95 -4.41
C LEU A 65 -3.44 5.44 -3.05
N VAL A 66 -4.66 5.81 -2.68
CA VAL A 66 -5.34 5.33 -1.49
C VAL A 66 -6.55 4.48 -1.89
N ILE A 67 -6.59 3.22 -1.45
CA ILE A 67 -7.68 2.28 -1.75
C ILE A 67 -8.36 1.84 -0.47
N ASP A 68 -9.61 2.29 -0.27
CA ASP A 68 -10.49 1.88 0.82
C ASP A 68 -11.59 0.92 0.33
N ALA A 69 -11.16 -0.28 -0.07
CA ALA A 69 -12.01 -1.35 -0.61
C ALA A 69 -11.53 -2.74 -0.17
N CYS A 70 -12.44 -3.70 -0.08
CA CYS A 70 -12.08 -5.12 0.15
C CYS A 70 -11.38 -5.71 -1.08
N HIS A 71 -10.57 -6.76 -0.91
CA HIS A 71 -9.86 -7.43 -2.02
C HIS A 71 -8.86 -6.53 -2.75
N SER A 72 -8.14 -5.67 -2.01
CA SER A 72 -7.05 -4.85 -2.55
C SER A 72 -5.68 -5.55 -2.44
N ALA A 73 -5.61 -6.83 -2.03
CA ALA A 73 -4.33 -7.56 -1.88
C ALA A 73 -4.35 -9.13 -1.90
N GLY A 74 -5.45 -9.86 -2.15
CA GLY A 74 -5.43 -11.32 -2.45
C GLY A 74 -5.33 -12.42 -1.36
N THR A 75 -6.43 -12.96 -0.78
CA THR A 75 -6.82 -14.42 -0.65
C THR A 75 -7.81 -14.73 0.51
N LEU A 76 -8.96 -15.37 0.19
CA LEU A 76 -9.97 -16.12 0.97
C LEU A 76 -10.56 -15.67 2.36
N ARG A 77 -11.88 -15.42 2.30
CA ARG A 77 -13.06 -15.88 3.10
C ARG A 77 -13.32 -15.55 4.60
N GLN A 78 -14.58 -15.10 4.79
CA GLN A 78 -15.61 -15.31 5.83
C GLN A 78 -15.33 -15.12 7.34
N GLY A 79 -16.15 -14.26 7.96
CA GLY A 79 -16.51 -14.39 9.38
C GLY A 79 -16.42 -13.11 10.21
N SER A 80 -17.32 -12.14 10.03
CA SER A 80 -17.67 -11.19 11.10
C SER A 80 -18.99 -10.48 10.74
N GLY A 81 -19.83 -10.19 11.74
CA GLY A 81 -21.13 -9.52 11.59
C GLY A 81 -21.04 -8.03 11.22
N LEU A 82 -19.98 -7.62 10.53
CA LEU A 82 -19.74 -6.24 10.08
C LEU A 82 -20.05 -6.11 8.59
N VAL A 83 -20.57 -4.94 8.18
CA VAL A 83 -20.86 -4.68 6.77
C VAL A 83 -19.54 -4.56 6.00
N ARG A 84 -19.32 -5.50 5.09
CA ARG A 84 -18.15 -5.59 4.22
C ARG A 84 -18.36 -4.78 2.93
N ARG A 85 -17.33 -4.09 2.45
CA ARG A 85 -17.31 -3.43 1.13
C ARG A 85 -16.98 -4.42 -0.01
N GLY A 86 -17.85 -5.40 -0.25
CA GLY A 86 -17.60 -6.39 -1.31
C GLY A 86 -18.50 -7.62 -1.24
N GLY A 87 -18.89 -8.15 -2.41
CA GLY A 87 -19.45 -9.49 -2.53
C GLY A 87 -18.33 -10.55 -2.53
N CYS A 88 -18.55 -11.69 -1.86
CA CYS A 88 -17.54 -12.76 -1.75
C CYS A 88 -17.54 -13.71 -2.96
N LYS A 89 -18.36 -13.44 -3.97
CA LYS A 89 -18.56 -14.31 -5.12
C LYS A 89 -17.70 -13.81 -6.27
N GLU A 90 -16.89 -14.71 -6.82
CA GLU A 90 -16.19 -14.50 -8.08
C GLU A 90 -17.22 -14.15 -9.15
N ASP A 91 -16.97 -13.09 -9.90
CA ASP A 91 -17.80 -12.80 -11.07
C ASP A 91 -17.33 -13.68 -12.21
N SER A 92 -18.11 -14.74 -12.46
CA SER A 92 -17.92 -15.65 -13.58
C SER A 92 -18.72 -15.21 -14.81
N ALA A 93 -19.45 -14.10 -14.75
CA ALA A 93 -20.23 -13.63 -15.89
C ALA A 93 -19.29 -13.25 -17.04
N PRO A 94 -19.55 -13.70 -18.27
CA PRO A 94 -18.80 -13.24 -19.43
C PRO A 94 -19.03 -11.72 -19.58
N ARG A 95 -17.93 -10.95 -19.55
CA ARG A 95 -17.91 -9.50 -19.81
C ARG A 95 -17.26 -9.25 -21.16
N SER A 96 -17.65 -8.18 -21.84
CA SER A 96 -17.11 -7.86 -23.17
C SER A 96 -15.59 -7.62 -23.15
N GLU A 97 -14.94 -7.75 -24.31
CA GLU A 97 -13.48 -7.69 -24.46
C GLU A 97 -12.93 -6.32 -24.88
N GLY A 98 -13.77 -5.37 -25.32
CA GLY A 98 -13.36 -4.05 -25.83
C GLY A 98 -13.17 -2.96 -24.76
N GLY A 99 -12.26 -1.99 -24.94
CA GLY A 99 -12.03 -0.91 -23.98
C GLY A 99 -11.03 -1.24 -22.84
N ARG A 100 -10.09 -2.15 -23.10
CA ARG A 100 -8.91 -2.36 -22.23
C ARG A 100 -8.03 -1.12 -22.28
N VAL A 101 -7.31 -0.88 -21.20
CA VAL A 101 -6.38 0.27 -21.12
C VAL A 101 -5.14 0.09 -22.00
N ALA A 102 -4.86 -1.15 -22.40
CA ALA A 102 -3.78 -1.56 -23.28
C ALA A 102 -4.03 -2.98 -23.83
N GLU A 103 -3.24 -3.41 -24.81
CA GLU A 103 -3.29 -4.78 -25.32
C GLU A 103 -2.82 -5.79 -24.26
N VAL A 104 -3.35 -7.02 -24.30
CA VAL A 104 -3.02 -8.06 -23.29
C VAL A 104 -1.51 -8.31 -23.21
N GLU A 105 -0.84 -8.27 -24.36
CA GLU A 105 0.60 -8.45 -24.47
C GLU A 105 1.38 -7.32 -23.79
N GLU A 106 0.88 -6.09 -23.84
CA GLU A 106 1.46 -4.93 -23.13
C GLU A 106 1.25 -5.02 -21.63
N LEU A 107 0.04 -5.38 -21.20
CA LEU A 107 -0.28 -5.66 -19.82
C LEU A 107 0.64 -6.76 -19.27
N GLU A 108 0.83 -7.84 -20.02
CA GLU A 108 1.68 -8.95 -19.59
C GLU A 108 3.16 -8.59 -19.51
N ARG A 109 3.68 -7.87 -20.52
CA ARG A 109 5.06 -7.37 -20.50
C ARG A 109 5.32 -6.48 -19.28
N THR A 110 4.40 -5.57 -19.01
CA THR A 110 4.49 -4.65 -17.87
C THR A 110 4.42 -5.41 -16.55
N TRP A 111 3.45 -6.31 -16.40
CA TRP A 111 3.29 -7.14 -15.21
C TRP A 111 4.55 -7.95 -14.90
N ARG A 112 5.14 -8.61 -15.91
CA ARG A 112 6.39 -9.37 -15.73
C ARG A 112 7.57 -8.48 -15.35
N ARG A 113 7.67 -7.26 -15.90
CA ARG A 113 8.72 -6.28 -15.54
C ARG A 113 8.63 -5.91 -14.07
N LEU A 114 7.42 -5.63 -13.58
CA LEU A 114 7.15 -5.25 -12.20
C LEU A 114 7.40 -6.42 -11.23
N ALA A 115 6.85 -7.59 -11.53
CA ALA A 115 7.01 -8.80 -10.70
C ALA A 115 8.48 -9.22 -10.52
N ARG A 116 9.34 -9.01 -11.53
CA ARG A 116 10.79 -9.26 -11.42
C ARG A 116 11.48 -8.30 -10.45
N ARG A 117 11.06 -7.04 -10.39
CA ARG A 117 11.63 -6.02 -9.49
C ARG A 117 11.20 -6.21 -8.03
N SER A 118 10.11 -6.93 -7.77
CA SER A 118 9.66 -7.26 -6.40
C SER A 118 10.47 -8.33 -5.68
N TYR A 119 11.25 -9.14 -6.38
CA TYR A 119 12.08 -10.19 -5.75
C TYR A 119 13.36 -9.66 -5.07
N SER A 120 13.67 -8.36 -5.16
CA SER A 120 14.97 -7.82 -4.72
C SER A 120 14.99 -7.09 -3.37
N PHE A 121 13.87 -7.00 -2.64
CA PHE A 121 13.85 -6.27 -1.35
C PHE A 121 13.46 -7.17 -0.16
N LEU A 122 14.41 -7.29 0.76
CA LEU A 122 14.34 -8.00 2.03
C LEU A 122 13.27 -7.37 2.94
N ARG A 123 12.22 -8.12 3.30
CA ARG A 123 11.53 -8.15 4.62
C ARG A 123 10.23 -8.96 4.52
N GLY A 124 10.32 -10.27 4.79
CA GLY A 124 9.34 -11.12 5.52
C GLY A 124 7.86 -11.20 5.16
N GLU A 125 7.25 -10.21 4.51
CA GLU A 125 5.86 -10.22 4.05
C GLU A 125 5.91 -10.03 2.53
N LYS A 126 5.17 -10.86 1.77
CA LYS A 126 5.08 -10.67 0.32
C LYS A 126 4.25 -9.41 0.05
N PRO A 127 4.83 -8.29 -0.41
CA PRO A 127 4.02 -7.21 -0.94
C PRO A 127 3.18 -7.74 -2.11
N SER A 128 2.18 -6.99 -2.54
CA SER A 128 1.38 -7.29 -3.74
C SER A 128 2.23 -7.59 -4.99
N GLY A 129 3.51 -7.21 -4.97
CA GLY A 129 4.55 -7.73 -5.84
C GLY A 129 4.58 -7.06 -7.21
N TRP A 130 3.79 -6.00 -7.41
CA TRP A 130 3.80 -5.21 -8.64
C TRP A 130 4.12 -3.73 -8.39
N THR A 131 4.02 -3.25 -7.15
CA THR A 131 4.40 -1.87 -6.80
C THR A 131 5.91 -1.67 -6.71
N SER A 132 6.68 -2.75 -6.51
CA SER A 132 8.14 -2.65 -6.40
C SER A 132 8.75 -2.34 -7.76
N GLY A 133 9.50 -1.24 -7.82
CA GLY A 133 10.13 -0.76 -9.05
C GLY A 133 9.33 0.30 -9.81
N MET A 134 8.23 0.82 -9.23
CA MET A 134 7.60 2.07 -9.66
C MET A 134 8.10 3.24 -8.81
N GLU A 135 9.18 3.87 -9.25
CA GLU A 135 9.67 5.11 -8.64
C GLU A 135 8.60 6.20 -8.74
N GLY A 136 8.34 6.91 -7.66
CA GLY A 136 7.25 7.88 -7.58
C GLY A 136 5.88 7.32 -7.16
N LEU A 137 5.72 6.02 -6.88
CA LEU A 137 4.45 5.48 -6.36
C LEU A 137 4.43 5.42 -4.83
N VAL A 138 3.30 5.79 -4.24
CA VAL A 138 2.88 5.38 -2.89
C VAL A 138 1.51 4.73 -3.00
N LEU A 139 1.35 3.54 -2.43
CA LEU A 139 0.07 2.84 -2.31
C LEU A 139 -0.28 2.66 -0.82
N LEU A 140 -1.44 3.17 -0.41
CA LEU A 140 -2.04 2.92 0.90
C LEU A 140 -3.36 2.17 0.73
N ALA A 141 -3.41 0.90 1.12
CA ALA A 141 -4.61 0.07 1.03
C ALA A 141 -5.25 -0.18 2.41
N ALA A 142 -6.57 -0.38 2.42
CA ALA A 142 -7.36 -0.51 3.65
C ALA A 142 -7.07 -1.75 4.48
N CYS A 143 -6.72 -2.86 3.83
CA CYS A 143 -6.58 -4.15 4.48
C CYS A 143 -5.59 -5.02 3.73
N ARG A 144 -5.06 -6.03 4.41
CA ARG A 144 -4.28 -7.08 3.76
C ARG A 144 -5.15 -7.93 2.85
N ALA A 145 -4.43 -8.72 2.09
CA ALA A 145 -4.88 -9.76 1.19
C ALA A 145 -6.07 -10.60 1.65
N HIS A 146 -5.96 -11.10 2.87
CA HIS A 146 -6.87 -12.03 3.51
C HIS A 146 -7.85 -11.34 4.47
N GLU A 147 -7.83 -10.01 4.50
CA GLU A 147 -8.67 -9.19 5.36
C GLU A 147 -9.74 -8.47 4.54
N SER A 148 -10.61 -7.74 5.23
CA SER A 148 -11.69 -6.98 4.61
C SER A 148 -11.67 -5.53 5.09
N ALA A 149 -11.88 -4.60 4.16
CA ALA A 149 -12.19 -3.21 4.50
C ALA A 149 -13.62 -3.11 5.05
N HIS A 150 -13.77 -2.40 6.17
CA HIS A 150 -15.05 -2.26 6.87
C HIS A 150 -15.58 -0.83 6.85
N GLU A 151 -16.92 -0.75 6.93
CA GLU A 151 -17.62 0.48 7.22
C GLU A 151 -18.21 0.44 8.63
N LYS A 152 -18.09 1.56 9.35
CA LYS A 152 -18.68 1.73 10.68
C LYS A 152 -19.53 2.99 10.75
N PHE A 153 -20.48 3.00 11.69
CA PHE A 153 -21.17 4.22 12.07
C PHE A 153 -20.23 5.05 12.95
N ILE A 154 -19.76 6.16 12.40
CA ILE A 154 -18.88 7.10 13.07
C ILE A 154 -19.54 8.47 12.93
N GLU A 155 -19.81 9.13 14.07
CA GLU A 155 -20.55 10.40 14.13
C GLU A 155 -21.92 10.33 13.44
N GLY A 156 -22.66 9.24 13.65
CA GLY A 156 -24.00 9.05 13.08
C GLY A 156 -24.02 8.80 11.57
N ARG A 157 -22.86 8.70 10.89
CA ARG A 157 -22.78 8.40 9.45
C ARG A 157 -22.01 7.11 9.22
N LYS A 158 -22.40 6.36 8.18
CA LYS A 158 -21.64 5.21 7.71
C LYS A 158 -20.38 5.70 7.00
N ARG A 159 -19.19 5.34 7.49
CA ARG A 159 -17.89 5.76 6.96
C ARG A 159 -16.95 4.56 6.85
N GLY A 160 -16.07 4.57 5.85
CA GLY A 160 -14.97 3.61 5.75
C GLY A 160 -13.94 3.84 6.85
N VAL A 161 -13.52 2.77 7.53
CA VAL A 161 -12.62 2.87 8.69
C VAL A 161 -11.27 3.47 8.30
N LEU A 162 -10.70 3.06 7.15
CA LEU A 162 -9.45 3.62 6.65
C LEU A 162 -9.60 5.11 6.34
N THR A 163 -10.59 5.46 5.49
CA THR A 163 -10.78 6.84 5.04
C THR A 163 -11.04 7.79 6.20
N TYR A 164 -11.87 7.39 7.17
CA TYR A 164 -12.13 8.22 8.36
C TYR A 164 -10.86 8.50 9.14
N HIS A 165 -10.07 7.47 9.46
CA HIS A 165 -8.86 7.66 10.25
C HIS A 165 -7.76 8.39 9.48
N LEU A 166 -7.61 8.15 8.18
CA LEU A 166 -6.69 8.90 7.33
C LEU A 166 -6.99 10.40 7.37
N LEU A 167 -8.25 10.79 7.13
CA LEU A 167 -8.66 12.19 7.17
C LEU A 167 -8.47 12.80 8.56
N SER A 168 -8.75 12.04 9.63
CA SER A 168 -8.52 12.52 11.01
C SER A 168 -7.04 12.80 11.29
N ILE A 169 -6.13 11.95 10.80
CA ILE A 169 -4.69 12.16 10.98
C ILE A 169 -4.24 13.40 10.20
N LEU A 170 -4.62 13.51 8.93
CA LEU A 170 -4.23 14.66 8.10
C LEU A 170 -4.80 15.98 8.61
N ALA A 171 -6.00 15.98 9.21
CA ALA A 171 -6.57 17.16 9.83
C ALA A 171 -5.80 17.60 11.10
N GLU A 172 -5.26 16.64 11.87
CA GLU A 172 -4.46 16.92 13.07
C GLU A 172 -3.03 17.34 12.75
N THR A 173 -2.43 16.76 11.72
CA THR A 173 -0.98 16.89 11.44
C THR A 173 -0.66 17.88 10.33
N GLY A 174 -1.66 18.26 9.53
CA GLY A 174 -1.42 18.88 8.24
C GLY A 174 -0.76 17.91 7.25
N LEU A 175 -0.14 18.48 6.21
CA LEU A 175 0.48 17.73 5.10
C LEU A 175 2.00 17.57 5.24
N ASP A 176 2.64 18.24 6.21
CA ASP A 176 4.08 18.11 6.49
C ASP A 176 4.38 16.86 7.33
N ILE A 177 3.97 15.70 6.79
CA ILE A 177 4.06 14.39 7.39
C ILE A 177 4.37 13.35 6.31
N SER A 178 5.22 12.36 6.60
CA SER A 178 5.49 11.28 5.65
C SER A 178 4.36 10.25 5.60
N TRP A 179 4.27 9.52 4.49
CA TRP A 179 3.33 8.39 4.39
C TRP A 179 3.62 7.30 5.44
N ARG A 180 4.88 7.11 5.84
CA ARG A 180 5.31 6.23 6.93
C ARG A 180 4.70 6.68 8.26
N GLN A 181 4.86 7.95 8.61
CA GLN A 181 4.30 8.50 9.85
C GLN A 181 2.77 8.47 9.87
N VAL A 182 2.13 8.74 8.73
CA VAL A 182 0.68 8.57 8.57
C VAL A 182 0.30 7.11 8.81
N PHE A 183 1.00 6.17 8.17
CA PHE A 183 0.72 4.75 8.26
C PHE A 183 0.87 4.20 9.68
N ASP A 184 1.94 4.56 10.40
CA ASP A 184 2.16 4.09 11.78
C ASP A 184 1.01 4.52 12.71
N ARG A 185 0.51 5.76 12.56
CA ARG A 185 -0.66 6.26 13.29
C ARG A 185 -1.94 5.58 12.84
N LEU A 186 -2.07 5.35 11.53
CA LEU A 186 -3.24 4.76 10.91
C LEU A 186 -3.45 3.31 11.35
N VAL A 187 -2.39 2.49 11.41
CA VAL A 187 -2.46 1.10 11.88
C VAL A 187 -3.02 1.06 13.30
N ALA A 188 -2.49 1.87 14.22
CA ALA A 188 -2.98 1.91 15.59
C ALA A 188 -4.46 2.32 15.70
N ARG A 189 -4.89 3.34 14.93
CA ARG A 189 -6.28 3.81 14.94
C ARG A 189 -7.23 2.79 14.30
N VAL A 190 -6.85 2.22 13.17
CA VAL A 190 -7.65 1.22 12.45
C VAL A 190 -7.76 -0.05 13.29
N HIS A 191 -6.69 -0.56 13.90
CA HIS A 191 -6.77 -1.74 14.77
C HIS A 191 -7.64 -1.52 16.01
N ARG A 192 -7.59 -0.32 16.61
CA ARG A 192 -8.50 0.03 17.71
C ARG A 192 -9.96 0.05 17.26
N ALA A 193 -10.23 0.53 16.05
CA ALA A 193 -11.58 0.60 15.52
C ALA A 193 -12.07 -0.74 14.95
N ALA A 194 -11.21 -1.53 14.31
CA ALA A 194 -11.49 -2.77 13.60
C ALA A 194 -10.23 -3.65 13.63
N SER A 195 -10.09 -4.46 14.68
CA SER A 195 -8.88 -5.26 14.95
C SER A 195 -8.54 -6.32 13.88
N TYR A 196 -9.47 -6.64 12.99
CA TYR A 196 -9.34 -7.59 11.88
C TYR A 196 -9.04 -6.90 10.54
N GLN A 197 -8.76 -5.60 10.56
CA GLN A 197 -8.41 -4.81 9.39
C GLN A 197 -7.02 -4.18 9.58
N THR A 198 -6.04 -4.56 8.77
CA THR A 198 -4.66 -4.08 8.86
C THR A 198 -4.31 -3.31 7.59
N PRO A 199 -4.15 -1.98 7.65
CA PRO A 199 -3.71 -1.19 6.49
C PRO A 199 -2.39 -1.70 5.92
N VAL A 200 -2.18 -1.46 4.62
CA VAL A 200 -0.94 -1.81 3.92
C VAL A 200 -0.37 -0.56 3.26
N LEU A 201 0.93 -0.33 3.42
CA LEU A 201 1.67 0.74 2.75
C LEU A 201 2.77 0.13 1.87
N GLU A 202 2.80 0.50 0.59
CA GLU A 202 3.81 0.11 -0.38
C GLU A 202 4.34 1.33 -1.15
N GLY A 203 5.54 1.19 -1.74
CA GLY A 203 6.20 2.27 -2.48
C GLY A 203 7.04 3.21 -1.61
N GLU A 204 7.09 4.49 -2.00
CA GLU A 204 7.89 5.56 -1.38
C GLU A 204 7.32 6.03 -0.03
N ALA A 205 7.31 5.15 0.97
CA ALA A 205 6.73 5.39 2.29
C ALA A 205 7.28 6.65 2.98
N GLU A 206 8.53 6.99 2.74
CA GLU A 206 9.21 8.13 3.37
C GLU A 206 8.83 9.46 2.71
N ARG A 207 8.10 9.47 1.58
CA ARG A 207 7.68 10.69 0.91
C ARG A 207 6.65 11.46 1.73
N TYR A 208 6.74 12.79 1.74
CA TYR A 208 5.73 13.66 2.36
C TYR A 208 4.39 13.57 1.63
N VAL A 209 3.29 13.70 2.38
CA VAL A 209 1.93 13.70 1.82
C VAL A 209 1.75 14.93 0.92
N LEU A 210 1.54 14.70 -0.39
CA LEU A 210 1.46 15.75 -1.42
C LEU A 210 2.70 16.66 -1.55
N GLY A 211 3.78 16.37 -0.82
CA GLY A 211 5.02 17.15 -0.82
C GLY A 211 6.09 16.55 -1.75
N GLU A 212 7.02 17.40 -2.19
CA GLU A 212 8.10 16.98 -3.09
C GLU A 212 9.27 16.29 -2.36
N GLY A 213 9.34 16.43 -1.04
CA GLY A 213 10.42 15.91 -0.21
C GLY A 213 10.19 14.50 0.31
N PHE A 214 11.25 13.94 0.87
CA PHE A 214 11.23 12.73 1.67
C PHE A 214 11.60 13.09 3.10
N GLU A 215 10.91 12.49 4.07
CA GLU A 215 11.41 12.40 5.42
C GLU A 215 12.78 11.78 5.34
N ARG A 216 13.79 12.54 5.80
CA ARG A 216 15.15 12.00 5.88
C ARG A 216 15.08 10.87 6.89
N PRO A 217 15.34 9.61 6.49
CA PRO A 217 15.50 8.57 7.46
C PRO A 217 16.63 9.05 8.36
N VAL A 218 16.36 9.22 9.65
CA VAL A 218 17.46 9.28 10.59
C VAL A 218 18.11 7.91 10.46
N ALA A 219 19.31 7.85 9.89
CA ALA A 219 20.10 6.64 9.80
C ALA A 219 20.47 6.21 11.22
N GLY A 220 19.51 5.58 11.89
CA GLY A 220 19.63 5.07 13.22
C GLY A 220 20.21 3.68 13.14
N VAL A 221 21.32 3.46 13.83
CA VAL A 221 21.84 2.13 14.03
C VAL A 221 21.30 1.60 15.34
N SER A 222 20.71 0.41 15.32
CA SER A 222 20.26 -0.24 16.55
C SER A 222 21.46 -0.54 17.45
N VAL A 223 21.36 -0.14 18.71
CA VAL A 223 22.28 -0.59 19.76
C VAL A 223 21.93 -2.03 20.10
N LEU A 224 22.87 -2.94 19.91
CA LEU A 224 22.74 -4.35 20.24
C LEU A 224 23.03 -4.62 21.72
N GLU A 225 24.05 -3.94 22.25
CA GLU A 225 24.52 -4.14 23.63
C GLU A 225 25.16 -2.85 24.14
N VAL A 226 25.07 -2.62 25.45
CA VAL A 226 25.74 -1.51 26.14
C VAL A 226 26.49 -2.11 27.32
N GLU A 227 27.77 -1.79 27.42
CA GLU A 227 28.66 -2.10 28.55
C GLU A 227 28.98 -0.79 29.30
N PRO A 228 28.18 -0.40 30.31
CA PRO A 228 28.34 0.87 31.01
C PRO A 228 29.71 1.03 31.69
N GLU A 229 30.23 -0.06 32.26
CA GLU A 229 31.48 -0.10 33.00
C GLU A 229 32.68 0.21 32.10
N ASN A 230 32.63 -0.28 30.86
CA ASN A 230 33.66 -0.09 29.85
C ASN A 230 33.38 1.08 28.90
N ARG A 231 32.24 1.76 29.05
CA ARG A 231 31.73 2.82 28.14
C ARG A 231 31.73 2.38 26.67
N ARG A 232 31.31 1.14 26.42
CA ARG A 232 31.21 0.56 25.06
C ARG A 232 29.77 0.28 24.71
N ALA A 233 29.47 0.37 23.42
CA ALA A 233 28.20 -0.05 22.87
C ALA A 233 28.45 -0.82 21.57
N MET A 234 27.77 -1.95 21.42
CA MET A 234 27.76 -2.70 20.18
C MET A 234 26.62 -2.18 19.31
N LEU A 235 26.92 -1.82 18.07
CA LEU A 235 25.95 -1.29 17.12
C LEU A 235 25.70 -2.31 16.01
N ARG A 236 24.47 -2.43 15.50
CA ARG A 236 24.13 -3.31 14.36
C ARG A 236 24.57 -2.68 13.03
N VAL A 237 25.86 -2.39 12.90
CA VAL A 237 26.48 -1.82 11.69
C VAL A 237 27.94 -2.23 11.59
N GLY A 238 28.52 -2.16 10.40
CA GLY A 238 29.94 -2.43 10.17
C GLY A 238 30.38 -1.96 8.79
N GLU A 239 31.61 -2.33 8.43
CA GLU A 239 32.27 -1.83 7.21
C GLU A 239 31.52 -2.15 5.92
N VAL A 240 30.82 -3.29 5.87
CA VAL A 240 29.96 -3.69 4.73
C VAL A 240 28.81 -2.70 4.49
N MET A 241 28.39 -1.98 5.53
CA MET A 241 27.37 -0.91 5.46
C MET A 241 28.01 0.48 5.29
N GLY A 242 29.31 0.55 4.96
CA GLY A 242 30.04 1.80 4.73
C GLY A 242 30.46 2.54 6.00
N ILE A 243 30.35 1.91 7.16
CA ILE A 243 30.69 2.53 8.45
C ILE A 243 31.96 1.90 9.02
N GLY A 244 33.03 2.70 9.11
CA GLY A 244 34.32 2.29 9.63
C GLY A 244 34.73 3.01 10.93
N THR A 245 35.94 2.71 11.39
CA THR A 245 36.55 3.34 12.56
C THR A 245 36.58 4.87 12.42
N GLY A 246 36.12 5.59 13.45
CA GLY A 246 36.04 7.05 13.45
C GLY A 246 34.67 7.64 13.08
N ALA A 247 33.70 6.80 12.70
CA ALA A 247 32.32 7.25 12.50
C ALA A 247 31.72 7.81 13.80
N LEU A 248 31.06 8.97 13.67
CA LEU A 248 30.41 9.65 14.80
C LEU A 248 28.91 9.36 14.79
N PHE A 249 28.38 9.00 15.95
CA PHE A 249 26.96 8.75 16.17
C PHE A 249 26.41 9.75 17.18
N ARG A 250 25.16 10.17 16.98
CA ARG A 250 24.40 10.96 17.96
C ARG A 250 23.43 10.03 18.66
N LEU A 251 23.45 10.02 20.00
CA LEU A 251 22.44 9.33 20.79
C LEU A 251 21.10 10.05 20.65
N GLN A 252 20.05 9.29 20.33
CA GLN A 252 18.69 9.79 20.26
C GLN A 252 17.82 8.99 21.23
N PRO A 253 17.11 9.63 22.17
CA PRO A 253 16.21 8.95 23.09
C PRO A 253 15.15 8.15 22.34
N SER A 254 14.80 6.96 22.85
CA SER A 254 13.78 6.07 22.27
C SER A 254 12.34 6.56 22.46
N SER A 255 12.12 7.70 23.12
CA SER A 255 10.83 8.38 23.17
C SER A 255 10.73 9.42 22.05
N LEU A 256 9.80 9.20 21.11
CA LEU A 256 9.19 10.17 20.20
C LEU A 256 9.69 11.63 20.29
N ALA A 257 10.16 12.19 19.18
CA ALA A 257 10.17 13.64 18.95
C ALA A 257 9.95 13.91 17.45
N GLY A 258 8.82 14.42 16.97
CA GLY A 258 7.71 14.98 17.73
C GLY A 258 8.05 16.29 18.45
N ALA A 259 9.02 17.06 17.96
CA ALA A 259 9.22 18.48 18.28
C ALA A 259 10.30 19.02 17.33
N GLY A 260 9.87 19.55 16.20
CA GLY A 260 10.72 20.39 15.35
C GLY A 260 10.82 21.77 16.01
N THR A 261 12.06 22.27 16.07
CA THR A 261 12.35 23.70 16.08
C THR A 261 12.28 24.24 14.66
#